data_AF-A0A2C6AJL2-F1
#
_entry.id   AF-A0A2C6AJL2-F1
#
_cell.length_a   1.000
_cell.length_b   1.000
_cell.length_c   1.000
_cell.angle_alpha   90.00
_cell.angle_beta   90.00
_cell.angle_gamma   90.00
#
_symmetry.space_group_name_H-M   'P 1'
#
loop_
_entity.id
_entity.type
_entity.pdbx_description
1 polymer ?
#
loop_
_entity_poly.entity_id
_entity_poly.type
_entity_poly.pdbx_seq_one_letter_code
_entity_poly.pdbx_strand_id
1 'polypeptide(L)'
;MPAPTGLKKADRVQPASEDPPAAQEQDDEFLLDALDSTSIDVQEPAAAPQDRDGDDDAMAIDEEGRPRFAPTRDIDPVTRVETRKVPVPPHRMTPLKQAWPSIYPPIVEHLKLQCRMNIKRKTVELRTSKHTIDSGALQKGEDFVKAFTLGFDVDDAIALLRLDDLYIETFEIKDVRTMHGDSQARAIGRIAGKDGKTKFAIENASRTRIVLADSKIHILGGFKNIHVARESVVSLILGKPPGKVYGNLRTVAARMKERF
;
A
#
# COMPACT_ATOMS: atom_id res chain seq x y z
N MET A 1 36.86 -59.28 -11.39
CA MET A 1 38.05 -58.57 -10.90
C MET A 1 37.60 -57.32 -10.17
N PRO A 2 37.92 -57.16 -8.87
CA PRO A 2 37.52 -56.01 -8.06
C PRO A 2 38.58 -54.90 -8.15
N ALA A 3 38.15 -53.64 -8.26
CA ALA A 3 39.04 -52.47 -8.20
C ALA A 3 38.89 -51.77 -6.82
N PRO A 4 40.00 -51.38 -6.16
CA PRO A 4 40.02 -51.09 -4.73
C PRO A 4 40.09 -49.58 -4.39
N THR A 5 39.54 -49.25 -3.22
CA THR A 5 39.95 -48.23 -2.22
C THR A 5 40.37 -46.80 -2.62
N GLY A 6 39.76 -45.82 -1.95
CA GLY A 6 40.35 -44.48 -1.76
C GLY A 6 39.45 -43.46 -1.06
N LEU A 7 39.18 -43.61 0.24
CA LEU A 7 38.59 -42.55 1.08
C LEU A 7 39.64 -41.47 1.37
N LYS A 8 39.42 -40.23 0.91
CA LYS A 8 40.19 -39.04 1.33
C LYS A 8 39.53 -38.40 2.55
N LYS A 9 40.30 -38.32 3.64
CA LYS A 9 40.01 -37.61 4.88
C LYS A 9 40.12 -36.10 4.62
N ALA A 10 39.07 -35.34 4.94
CA ALA A 10 39.10 -33.88 4.93
C ALA A 10 39.90 -33.39 6.15
N ASP A 11 40.85 -32.50 5.89
CA ASP A 11 41.67 -31.83 6.89
C ASP A 11 40.79 -30.88 7.70
N ARG A 12 40.71 -31.12 9.01
CA ARG A 12 39.91 -30.34 9.96
C ARG A 12 40.83 -29.31 10.60
N VAL A 13 40.72 -28.08 10.11
CA VAL A 13 41.32 -26.88 10.69
C VAL A 13 40.98 -26.81 12.20
N GLN A 14 42.02 -26.63 13.02
CA GLN A 14 41.91 -26.45 14.47
C GLN A 14 41.30 -25.08 14.80
N PRO A 15 40.39 -24.98 15.79
CA PRO A 15 39.95 -23.69 16.30
C PRO A 15 40.98 -23.10 17.28
N ALA A 16 41.26 -21.82 17.12
CA ALA A 16 42.09 -21.03 18.00
C ALA A 16 41.40 -20.81 19.36
N SER A 17 42.20 -20.80 20.42
CA SER A 17 41.84 -20.58 21.82
C SER A 17 41.56 -19.10 22.13
N GLU A 18 40.51 -18.85 22.91
CA GLU A 18 40.21 -17.58 23.61
C GLU A 18 41.01 -17.47 24.92
N ASP A 19 41.71 -16.34 25.13
CA ASP A 19 41.52 -15.39 26.26
C ASP A 19 42.61 -14.27 26.25
N PRO A 20 42.34 -13.06 26.82
CA PRO A 20 42.94 -11.79 26.39
C PRO A 20 44.09 -11.26 27.27
N PRO A 21 44.81 -10.21 26.83
CA PRO A 21 45.38 -9.25 27.77
C PRO A 21 45.03 -7.78 27.47
N ALA A 22 44.58 -7.14 28.55
CA ALA A 22 44.87 -5.78 29.04
C ALA A 22 45.02 -4.60 28.06
N ALA A 23 44.11 -3.65 28.29
CA ALA A 23 44.15 -2.20 28.11
C ALA A 23 45.53 -1.55 27.85
N GLN A 24 45.57 -0.74 26.79
CA GLN A 24 46.37 0.48 26.73
C GLN A 24 45.46 1.61 26.27
N GLU A 25 45.34 2.61 27.15
CA GLU A 25 44.71 3.90 26.92
C GLU A 25 45.51 4.68 25.88
N GLN A 26 44.83 5.15 24.84
CA GLN A 26 45.26 6.29 24.05
C GLN A 26 44.02 7.12 23.73
N ASP A 27 43.92 8.21 24.49
CA ASP A 27 43.05 9.35 24.25
C ASP A 27 43.28 9.87 22.83
N ASP A 28 42.22 9.88 22.02
CA ASP A 28 42.12 10.78 20.87
C ASP A 28 40.78 11.50 20.91
N GLU A 29 40.96 12.79 21.14
CA GLU A 29 40.08 13.93 21.32
C GLU A 29 39.14 14.14 20.10
N PHE A 30 37.82 14.10 20.32
CA PHE A 30 36.86 14.71 19.39
C PHE A 30 35.66 15.26 20.16
N LEU A 31 35.83 16.49 20.67
CA LEU A 31 34.82 17.25 21.40
C LEU A 31 34.20 18.30 20.47
N LEU A 32 32.96 18.10 20.06
CA LEU A 32 32.13 19.11 19.40
C LEU A 32 30.70 19.02 19.95
N ASP A 33 30.45 19.67 21.08
CA ASP A 33 29.18 20.37 21.34
C ASP A 33 29.29 21.27 22.58
N ALA A 34 29.26 22.59 22.39
CA ALA A 34 29.00 23.57 23.45
C ALA A 34 28.66 24.94 22.83
N LEU A 35 27.40 25.09 22.44
CA LEU A 35 26.73 26.38 22.38
C LEU A 35 26.31 26.77 23.80
N ASP A 36 27.06 27.66 24.46
CA ASP A 36 26.47 28.72 25.29
C ASP A 36 27.53 29.77 25.67
N SER A 37 27.45 30.96 25.08
CA SER A 37 28.23 32.13 25.51
C SER A 37 27.24 33.20 25.96
N THR A 38 27.02 33.21 27.27
CA THR A 38 26.26 34.26 27.96
C THR A 38 27.11 35.53 27.97
N SER A 39 26.62 36.55 27.26
CA SER A 39 27.08 37.93 27.34
C SER A 39 25.93 38.78 27.86
N ILE A 40 26.13 39.41 29.02
CA ILE A 40 25.32 40.54 29.50
C ILE A 40 26.32 41.60 29.96
N ASP A 41 26.45 42.65 29.14
CA ASP A 41 27.02 43.95 29.53
C ASP A 41 26.05 45.05 29.08
N VAL A 42 25.95 46.09 29.91
CA VAL A 42 24.91 47.14 29.92
C VAL A 42 25.54 48.53 29.65
N GLN A 43 24.79 49.41 28.98
CA GLN A 43 24.95 50.89 28.74
C GLN A 43 25.94 51.31 27.61
N GLU A 44 25.64 52.18 26.62
CA GLU A 44 25.00 53.52 26.59
C GLU A 44 24.34 53.88 25.21
N PRO A 45 23.57 55.00 25.10
CA PRO A 45 22.55 55.20 24.07
C PRO A 45 23.00 56.02 22.84
N ALA A 46 22.41 55.74 21.68
CA ALA A 46 22.50 56.59 20.49
C ALA A 46 21.14 56.78 19.80
N ALA A 47 20.88 58.05 19.49
CA ALA A 47 19.76 58.73 18.81
C ALA A 47 18.83 57.95 17.85
N ALA A 48 17.54 58.31 17.92
CA ALA A 48 16.50 58.02 16.93
C ALA A 48 16.71 58.78 15.60
N PRO A 49 16.14 58.28 14.49
CA PRO A 49 14.89 58.87 14.00
C PRO A 49 13.79 57.84 13.66
N GLN A 50 12.55 58.32 13.74
CA GLN A 50 11.29 57.62 13.51
C GLN A 50 11.00 57.42 12.00
N ASP A 51 10.34 56.30 11.65
CA ASP A 51 9.03 56.22 10.95
C ASP A 51 8.88 55.02 9.96
N ARG A 52 7.71 54.34 10.09
CA ARG A 52 6.93 53.49 9.13
C ARG A 52 7.42 52.04 8.92
N ASP A 53 6.64 50.96 9.02
CA ASP A 53 5.20 50.66 9.10
C ASP A 53 5.09 49.40 10.01
N GLY A 54 4.10 49.19 10.88
CA GLY A 54 2.66 49.24 10.65
C GLY A 54 2.09 47.86 11.03
N ASP A 55 1.83 47.72 12.33
CA ASP A 55 1.03 46.71 13.04
C ASP A 55 0.10 45.82 12.17
N ASP A 56 0.55 44.60 11.83
CA ASP A 56 -0.20 43.64 10.97
C ASP A 56 -1.03 42.62 11.79
N ASP A 57 -1.15 42.81 13.11
CA ASP A 57 -1.88 41.92 14.04
C ASP A 57 -3.01 42.62 14.82
N ALA A 58 -3.41 43.82 14.37
CA ALA A 58 -4.55 44.55 14.94
C ALA A 58 -5.83 44.29 14.13
N MET A 59 -6.84 43.72 14.80
CA MET A 59 -8.20 43.55 14.28
C MET A 59 -8.84 44.92 13.99
N ALA A 60 -8.66 45.43 12.77
CA ALA A 60 -9.27 46.68 12.33
C ALA A 60 -10.78 46.49 12.10
N ILE A 61 -11.59 47.16 12.91
CA ILE A 61 -13.05 47.20 12.79
C ILE A 61 -13.40 48.37 11.86
N ASP A 62 -14.21 48.15 10.83
CA ASP A 62 -14.69 49.24 9.97
C ASP A 62 -15.76 50.11 10.67
N GLU A 63 -16.08 51.29 10.12
CA GLU A 63 -17.10 52.20 10.68
C GLU A 63 -18.52 51.60 10.76
N GLU A 64 -18.75 50.43 10.15
CA GLU A 64 -20.01 49.67 10.21
C GLU A 64 -19.96 48.49 11.21
N GLY A 65 -18.90 48.39 12.01
CA GLY A 65 -18.76 47.39 13.07
C GLY A 65 -18.42 45.98 12.59
N ARG A 66 -17.98 45.81 11.33
CA ARG A 66 -17.57 44.53 10.77
C ARG A 66 -16.04 44.40 10.82
N PRO A 67 -15.49 43.30 11.35
CA PRO A 67 -14.05 43.09 11.38
C PRO A 67 -13.51 42.85 9.96
N ARG A 68 -12.53 43.65 9.54
CA ARG A 68 -11.75 43.40 8.31
C ARG A 68 -10.67 42.38 8.62
N PHE A 69 -10.86 41.16 8.13
CA PHE A 69 -9.81 40.14 8.14
C PHE A 69 -8.83 40.40 7.00
N ALA A 70 -7.54 40.46 7.32
CA ALA A 70 -6.50 40.45 6.30
C ALA A 70 -6.64 39.16 5.43
N PRO A 71 -6.39 39.23 4.12
CA PRO A 71 -6.43 38.06 3.27
C PRO A 71 -5.44 37.01 3.79
N THR A 72 -5.93 35.79 4.00
CA THR A 72 -5.13 34.65 4.47
C THR A 72 -3.87 34.53 3.63
N ARG A 73 -2.70 34.63 4.27
CA ARG A 73 -1.43 34.23 3.64
C ARG A 73 -1.55 32.73 3.36
N ASP A 74 -1.30 32.30 2.14
CA ASP A 74 -1.28 30.88 1.75
C ASP A 74 -0.16 30.17 2.52
N ILE A 75 -0.46 29.75 3.75
CA ILE A 75 0.39 28.84 4.51
C ILE A 75 0.24 27.51 3.80
N ASP A 76 1.29 27.06 3.12
CA ASP A 76 1.39 25.68 2.64
C ASP A 76 0.93 24.77 3.80
N PRO A 77 -0.14 23.96 3.62
CA PRO A 77 -0.64 23.16 4.71
C PRO A 77 0.51 22.32 5.20
N VAL A 78 0.92 22.51 6.47
CA VAL A 78 1.99 21.73 7.09
C VAL A 78 1.69 20.28 6.79
N THR A 79 2.45 19.69 5.87
CA THR A 79 2.25 18.33 5.39
C THR A 79 2.69 17.43 6.54
N ARG A 80 1.76 17.21 7.46
CA ARG A 80 1.94 16.33 8.60
C ARG A 80 2.38 14.99 8.03
N VAL A 81 3.57 14.56 8.41
CA VAL A 81 4.14 13.30 7.94
C VAL A 81 3.24 12.17 8.44
N GLU A 82 2.42 11.64 7.55
CA GLU A 82 1.52 10.53 7.84
C GLU A 82 2.25 9.24 7.47
N THR A 83 2.09 8.24 8.33
CA THR A 83 2.64 6.91 8.11
C THR A 83 1.52 5.89 8.19
N ARG A 84 1.42 5.04 7.16
CA ARG A 84 0.48 3.91 7.10
C ARG A 84 1.26 2.61 7.08
N LYS A 85 0.71 1.57 7.71
CA LYS A 85 1.33 0.23 7.76
C LYS A 85 0.32 -0.79 7.28
N VAL A 86 0.69 -1.54 6.24
CA VAL A 86 -0.13 -2.61 5.68
C VAL A 86 0.44 -3.97 6.11
N PRO A 87 -0.32 -4.81 6.82
CA PRO A 87 0.10 -6.16 7.17
C PRO A 87 0.03 -7.07 5.94
N VAL A 88 1.09 -7.88 5.75
CA VAL A 88 1.18 -8.82 4.62
C VAL A 88 1.04 -10.26 5.14
N PRO A 89 0.10 -11.06 4.60
CA PRO A 89 -0.02 -12.47 4.94
C PRO A 89 1.27 -13.26 4.65
N PRO A 90 1.61 -14.28 5.45
CA PRO A 90 2.88 -15.00 5.32
C PRO A 90 3.03 -15.72 3.97
N HIS A 91 1.93 -16.25 3.41
CA HIS A 91 1.93 -16.93 2.11
C HIS A 91 2.22 -16.00 0.92
N ARG A 92 2.14 -14.67 1.12
CA ARG A 92 2.44 -13.65 0.09
C ARG A 92 3.79 -12.96 0.28
N MET A 93 4.56 -13.32 1.32
CA MET A 93 5.86 -12.69 1.58
C MET A 93 6.91 -13.01 0.52
N THR A 94 6.94 -14.26 0.05
CA THR A 94 7.86 -14.69 -1.02
C THR A 94 7.61 -13.97 -2.34
N PRO A 95 6.36 -13.93 -2.88
CA PRO A 95 6.09 -13.17 -4.10
C PRO A 95 6.28 -11.66 -3.91
N LEU A 96 6.02 -11.11 -2.72
CA LEU A 96 6.30 -9.70 -2.43
C LEU A 96 7.78 -9.35 -2.62
N LYS A 97 8.69 -10.20 -2.13
CA LYS A 97 10.13 -9.99 -2.29
C LYS A 97 10.58 -10.07 -3.75
N GLN A 98 10.01 -10.99 -4.52
CA GLN A 98 10.33 -11.17 -5.94
C GLN A 98 9.79 -10.02 -6.80
N ALA A 99 8.56 -9.59 -6.53
CA ALA A 99 7.89 -8.51 -7.23
C ALA A 99 8.25 -7.11 -6.71
N TRP A 100 9.01 -7.01 -5.61
CA TRP A 100 9.40 -5.73 -5.01
C TRP A 100 9.99 -4.72 -6.01
N PRO A 101 10.90 -5.13 -6.94
CA PRO A 101 11.45 -4.23 -7.94
C PRO A 101 10.41 -3.58 -8.86
N SER A 102 9.27 -4.24 -9.07
CA SER A 102 8.17 -3.72 -9.88
C SER A 102 7.16 -2.91 -9.08
N ILE A 103 7.10 -3.12 -7.75
CA ILE A 103 6.13 -2.48 -6.84
C ILE A 103 6.60 -1.10 -6.38
N TYR A 104 7.90 -0.94 -6.05
CA TYR A 104 8.39 0.32 -5.51
C TYR A 104 8.46 1.47 -6.52
N PRO A 105 8.79 1.30 -7.82
CA PRO A 105 8.90 2.42 -8.75
C PRO A 105 7.55 3.14 -8.96
N PRO A 106 6.42 2.46 -9.21
CA PRO A 106 5.13 3.15 -9.32
C PRO A 106 4.75 3.96 -8.07
N ILE A 107 5.09 3.48 -6.87
CA ILE A 107 4.81 4.18 -5.60
C ILE A 107 5.68 5.44 -5.46
N VAL A 108 6.96 5.34 -5.80
CA VAL A 108 7.91 6.46 -5.63
C VAL A 108 7.77 7.48 -6.77
N GLU A 109 7.55 7.04 -8.01
CA GLU A 109 7.48 7.93 -9.17
C GLU A 109 6.14 8.65 -9.27
N HIS A 110 5.02 7.91 -9.16
CA HIS A 110 3.69 8.50 -9.35
C HIS A 110 3.18 9.20 -8.09
N LEU A 111 3.33 8.56 -6.92
CA LEU A 111 2.78 9.07 -5.65
C LEU A 111 3.81 9.81 -4.81
N LYS A 112 5.12 9.71 -5.14
CA LYS A 112 6.23 10.34 -4.39
C LYS A 112 6.24 9.98 -2.91
N LEU A 113 5.78 8.76 -2.59
CA LEU A 113 5.76 8.23 -1.24
C LEU A 113 7.05 7.47 -0.93
N GLN A 114 7.49 7.55 0.32
CA GLN A 114 8.56 6.69 0.82
C GLN A 114 7.98 5.34 1.23
N CYS A 115 8.58 4.25 0.75
CA CYS A 115 8.11 2.90 1.01
C CYS A 115 9.22 2.04 1.63
N ARG A 116 8.91 1.33 2.71
CA ARG A 116 9.82 0.41 3.40
C ARG A 116 9.16 -0.93 3.68
N MET A 117 9.79 -2.02 3.27
CA MET A 117 9.37 -3.36 3.64
C MET A 117 10.07 -3.82 4.93
N ASN A 118 9.30 -4.14 5.98
CA ASN A 118 9.81 -4.76 7.19
C ASN A 118 9.53 -6.27 7.18
N ILE A 119 10.58 -7.06 6.92
CA ILE A 119 10.49 -8.53 6.80
C ILE A 119 10.20 -9.19 8.17
N LYS A 120 10.71 -8.63 9.28
CA LYS A 120 10.51 -9.20 10.62
C LYS A 120 9.07 -9.04 11.09
N ARG A 121 8.51 -7.84 10.91
CA ARG A 121 7.11 -7.54 11.29
C ARG A 121 6.09 -7.94 10.23
N LYS A 122 6.54 -8.33 9.03
CA LYS A 122 5.69 -8.67 7.87
C LYS A 122 4.74 -7.52 7.49
N THR A 123 5.24 -6.29 7.57
CA THR A 123 4.48 -5.08 7.28
C THR A 123 5.20 -4.24 6.23
N VAL A 124 4.44 -3.65 5.31
CA VAL A 124 4.92 -2.60 4.41
C VAL A 124 4.53 -1.26 5.02
N GLU A 125 5.52 -0.39 5.23
CA GLU A 125 5.34 0.94 5.78
C GLU A 125 5.41 1.97 4.64
N LEU A 126 4.36 2.77 4.51
CA LEU A 126 4.29 3.90 3.59
C LEU A 126 4.34 5.20 4.39
N ARG A 127 5.13 6.16 3.92
CA ARG A 127 5.30 7.47 4.56
C ARG A 127 5.19 8.58 3.52
N THR A 128 4.48 9.64 3.86
CA THR A 128 4.40 10.84 3.00
C THR A 128 5.73 11.60 3.00
N SER A 129 6.12 12.12 1.83
CA SER A 129 7.32 12.94 1.68
C SER A 129 6.96 14.39 1.42
N LYS A 130 7.94 15.30 1.48
CA LYS A 130 7.75 16.72 1.13
C LYS A 130 7.33 16.92 -0.34
N HIS A 131 7.55 15.92 -1.19
CA HIS A 131 7.21 15.97 -2.60
C HIS A 131 5.81 15.42 -2.90
N THR A 132 5.12 14.85 -1.91
CA THR A 132 3.75 14.37 -2.04
C THR A 132 2.80 15.56 -1.97
N ILE A 133 2.17 15.88 -3.11
CA ILE A 133 1.27 17.04 -3.25
C ILE A 133 -0.19 16.63 -2.97
N ASP A 134 -0.55 15.37 -3.25
CA ASP A 134 -1.91 14.88 -3.11
C ASP A 134 -2.13 14.17 -1.76
N SER A 135 -3.14 14.61 -1.02
CA SER A 135 -3.59 13.98 0.22
C SER A 135 -4.16 12.56 0.02
N GLY A 136 -4.71 12.27 -1.17
CA GLY A 136 -5.23 10.96 -1.54
C GLY A 136 -4.16 9.94 -1.92
N ALA A 137 -2.92 10.38 -2.16
CA ALA A 137 -1.85 9.53 -2.63
C ALA A 137 -1.52 8.41 -1.63
N LEU A 138 -1.56 8.70 -0.33
CA LEU A 138 -1.28 7.70 0.70
C LEU A 138 -2.33 6.58 0.70
N GLN A 139 -3.60 6.92 0.51
CA GLN A 139 -4.69 5.95 0.42
C GLN A 139 -4.55 5.08 -0.83
N LYS A 140 -4.25 5.67 -2.00
CA LYS A 140 -3.99 4.92 -3.23
C LYS A 140 -2.80 3.97 -3.10
N GLY A 141 -1.73 4.42 -2.42
CA GLY A 141 -0.58 3.58 -2.11
C GLY A 141 -0.93 2.42 -1.16
N GLU A 142 -1.77 2.66 -0.15
CA GLU A 142 -2.30 1.63 0.74
C GLU A 142 -3.12 0.61 -0.05
N ASP A 143 -4.07 1.05 -0.87
CA ASP A 143 -4.96 0.21 -1.66
C ASP A 143 -4.19 -0.62 -2.71
N PHE A 144 -3.15 -0.04 -3.31
CA PHE A 144 -2.23 -0.77 -4.20
C PHE A 144 -1.52 -1.93 -3.49
N VAL A 145 -0.90 -1.67 -2.33
CA VAL A 145 -0.23 -2.72 -1.55
C VAL A 145 -1.25 -3.75 -1.08
N LYS A 146 -2.41 -3.30 -0.62
CA LYS A 146 -3.51 -4.16 -0.19
C LYS A 146 -3.99 -5.06 -1.32
N ALA A 147 -4.18 -4.55 -2.54
CA ALA A 147 -4.52 -5.36 -3.71
C ALA A 147 -3.52 -6.51 -3.93
N PHE A 148 -2.23 -6.18 -3.87
CA PHE A 148 -1.18 -7.19 -4.00
C PHE A 148 -1.21 -8.22 -2.85
N THR A 149 -1.52 -7.81 -1.61
CA THR A 149 -1.67 -8.75 -0.50
C THR A 149 -2.86 -9.69 -0.64
N LEU A 150 -3.93 -9.24 -1.30
CA LEU A 150 -5.13 -10.05 -1.57
C LEU A 150 -4.94 -11.05 -2.72
N GLY A 151 -3.81 -10.97 -3.43
CA GLY A 151 -3.43 -11.95 -4.45
C GLY A 151 -3.61 -11.47 -5.89
N PHE A 152 -3.90 -10.20 -6.12
CA PHE A 152 -3.87 -9.61 -7.46
C PHE A 152 -2.44 -9.58 -8.00
N ASP A 153 -2.34 -9.57 -9.33
CA ASP A 153 -1.07 -9.39 -10.02
C ASP A 153 -0.59 -7.93 -9.92
N VAL A 154 0.70 -7.70 -10.13
CA VAL A 154 1.31 -6.36 -10.06
C VAL A 154 0.72 -5.46 -11.14
N ASP A 155 0.55 -5.98 -12.36
CA ASP A 155 0.02 -5.23 -13.50
C ASP A 155 -1.43 -4.78 -13.27
N ASP A 156 -2.26 -5.66 -12.72
CA ASP A 156 -3.64 -5.34 -12.35
C ASP A 156 -3.68 -4.34 -11.18
N ALA A 157 -2.74 -4.43 -10.23
CA ALA A 157 -2.63 -3.48 -9.15
C ALA A 157 -2.19 -2.09 -9.65
N ILE A 158 -1.30 -2.00 -10.65
CA ILE A 158 -0.89 -0.72 -11.26
C ILE A 158 -2.10 0.00 -11.87
N ALA A 159 -3.11 -0.73 -12.34
CA ALA A 159 -4.34 -0.12 -12.85
C ALA A 159 -5.08 0.71 -11.80
N LEU A 160 -5.02 0.34 -10.52
CA LEU A 160 -5.60 1.12 -9.40
C LEU A 160 -4.90 2.45 -9.18
N LEU A 161 -3.61 2.55 -9.53
CA LEU A 161 -2.86 3.81 -9.44
C LEU A 161 -3.18 4.76 -10.59
N ARG A 162 -3.65 4.24 -11.72
CA ARG A 162 -3.91 5.02 -12.93
C ARG A 162 -5.36 5.51 -13.00
N LEU A 163 -6.33 4.69 -12.57
CA LEU A 163 -7.75 5.01 -12.63
C LEU A 163 -8.37 4.96 -11.23
N ASP A 164 -9.00 6.06 -10.82
CA ASP A 164 -9.61 6.22 -9.49
C ASP A 164 -11.00 5.56 -9.37
N ASP A 165 -11.60 5.18 -10.49
CA ASP A 165 -12.93 4.54 -10.55
C ASP A 165 -12.89 3.01 -10.29
N LEU A 166 -11.71 2.49 -9.96
CA LEU A 166 -11.47 1.06 -9.82
C LEU A 166 -11.46 0.69 -8.33
N TYR A 167 -12.35 -0.21 -7.95
CA TYR A 167 -12.55 -0.63 -6.56
C TYR A 167 -12.15 -2.08 -6.38
N ILE A 168 -11.82 -2.43 -5.14
CA ILE A 168 -11.60 -3.81 -4.72
C ILE A 168 -12.72 -4.18 -3.75
N GLU A 169 -13.38 -5.28 -4.02
CA GLU A 169 -14.34 -5.86 -3.12
C GLU A 169 -13.92 -7.25 -2.68
N THR A 170 -14.03 -7.51 -1.38
CA THR A 170 -13.82 -8.84 -0.80
C THR A 170 -15.16 -9.42 -0.42
N PHE A 171 -15.38 -10.66 -0.82
CA PHE A 171 -16.63 -11.37 -0.63
C PHE A 171 -16.34 -12.76 -0.03
N GLU A 172 -17.10 -13.17 0.98
CA GLU A 172 -16.98 -14.52 1.55
C GLU A 172 -18.14 -15.40 1.08
N ILE A 173 -17.83 -16.65 0.70
CA ILE A 173 -18.83 -17.61 0.18
C ILE A 173 -19.91 -17.92 1.23
N LYS A 174 -19.57 -17.80 2.52
CA LYS A 174 -20.48 -18.08 3.64
C LYS A 174 -21.64 -17.09 3.74
N ASP A 175 -21.50 -15.88 3.21
CA ASP A 175 -22.52 -14.83 3.34
C ASP A 175 -23.78 -15.13 2.51
N VAL A 176 -23.67 -15.97 1.46
CA VAL A 176 -24.80 -16.33 0.58
C VAL A 176 -25.58 -17.53 1.09
N ARG A 177 -24.85 -18.51 1.60
CA ARG A 177 -25.40 -19.81 1.96
C ARG A 177 -24.54 -20.39 3.08
N THR A 178 -25.18 -20.95 4.09
CA THR A 178 -24.51 -21.71 5.14
C THR A 178 -23.96 -23.00 4.54
N MET A 179 -22.67 -23.00 4.18
CA MET A 179 -22.02 -24.13 3.52
C MET A 179 -21.27 -25.01 4.52
N HIS A 180 -21.62 -26.29 4.54
CA HIS A 180 -20.82 -27.33 5.17
C HIS A 180 -19.90 -27.97 4.14
N GLY A 181 -18.59 -27.97 4.44
CA GLY A 181 -17.50 -28.72 3.79
C GLY A 181 -17.67 -29.00 2.29
N ASP A 182 -18.28 -30.14 1.96
CA ASP A 182 -18.48 -30.62 0.59
C ASP A 182 -19.21 -29.60 -0.31
N SER A 183 -20.17 -28.87 0.24
CA SER A 183 -20.89 -27.84 -0.51
C SER A 183 -20.00 -26.64 -0.88
N GLN A 184 -19.02 -26.29 -0.04
CA GLN A 184 -18.08 -25.20 -0.31
C GLN A 184 -17.09 -25.58 -1.42
N ALA A 185 -16.49 -26.77 -1.34
CA ALA A 185 -15.60 -27.29 -2.38
C ALA A 185 -16.33 -27.37 -3.74
N ARG A 186 -17.58 -27.82 -3.73
CA ARG A 186 -18.42 -27.85 -4.94
C ARG A 186 -18.74 -26.45 -5.47
N ALA A 187 -19.05 -25.48 -4.62
CA ALA A 187 -19.30 -24.10 -5.04
C ALA A 187 -18.05 -23.48 -5.67
N ILE A 188 -16.88 -23.65 -5.06
CA ILE A 188 -15.58 -23.20 -5.61
C ILE A 188 -15.32 -23.86 -6.96
N GLY A 189 -15.55 -25.17 -7.09
CA GLY A 189 -15.40 -25.90 -8.34
C GLY A 189 -16.30 -25.38 -9.47
N ARG A 190 -17.50 -24.85 -9.14
CA ARG A 190 -18.40 -24.21 -10.12
C ARG A 190 -17.95 -22.82 -10.53
N ILE A 191 -17.36 -22.05 -9.61
CA ILE A 191 -16.86 -20.69 -9.88
C ILE A 191 -15.60 -20.75 -10.74
N ALA A 192 -14.64 -21.61 -10.37
CA ALA A 192 -13.43 -21.82 -11.15
C ALA A 192 -13.76 -22.47 -12.50
N GLY A 193 -14.57 -23.53 -12.49
CA GLY A 193 -14.75 -24.40 -13.65
C GLY A 193 -13.47 -25.17 -13.98
N LYS A 194 -13.51 -25.97 -15.05
CA LYS A 194 -12.32 -26.70 -15.53
C LYS A 194 -11.24 -25.68 -15.96
N ASP A 195 -10.04 -25.78 -15.39
CA ASP A 195 -8.89 -24.91 -15.68
C ASP A 195 -9.19 -23.40 -15.53
N GLY A 196 -10.12 -23.01 -14.65
CA GLY A 196 -10.47 -21.61 -14.48
C GLY A 196 -11.36 -21.03 -15.60
N LYS A 197 -11.83 -21.82 -16.56
CA LYS A 197 -12.59 -21.34 -17.73
C LYS A 197 -13.81 -20.50 -17.36
N THR A 198 -14.52 -20.88 -16.30
CA THR A 198 -15.70 -20.14 -15.84
C THR A 198 -15.31 -18.81 -15.23
N LYS A 199 -14.24 -18.79 -14.40
CA LYS A 199 -13.67 -17.55 -13.85
C LYS A 199 -13.26 -16.60 -14.97
N PHE A 200 -12.48 -17.07 -15.93
CA PHE A 200 -12.01 -16.26 -17.07
C PHE A 200 -13.16 -15.76 -17.95
N ALA A 201 -14.21 -16.56 -18.14
CA ALA A 201 -15.39 -16.11 -18.88
C ALA A 201 -16.12 -14.96 -18.17
N ILE A 202 -16.26 -15.03 -16.84
CA ILE A 202 -16.86 -13.95 -16.04
C ILE A 202 -15.97 -12.71 -16.08
N GLU A 203 -14.66 -12.86 -15.89
CA GLU A 203 -13.68 -11.76 -15.94
C GLU A 203 -13.73 -11.01 -17.27
N ASN A 204 -13.70 -11.72 -18.40
CA ASN A 204 -13.72 -11.10 -19.72
C ASN A 204 -15.06 -10.41 -20.03
N ALA A 205 -16.18 -11.03 -19.63
CA ALA A 205 -17.49 -10.49 -19.93
C ALA A 205 -17.84 -9.26 -19.07
N SER A 206 -17.43 -9.25 -17.80
CA SER A 206 -17.65 -8.13 -16.88
C SER A 206 -16.51 -7.11 -16.84
N ARG A 207 -15.38 -7.36 -17.50
CA ARG A 207 -14.15 -6.55 -17.44
C ARG A 207 -13.68 -6.33 -16.00
N THR A 208 -13.70 -7.39 -15.20
CA THR A 208 -13.19 -7.39 -13.83
C THR A 208 -12.04 -8.39 -13.72
N ARG A 209 -11.24 -8.26 -12.66
CA ARG A 209 -10.25 -9.27 -12.26
C ARG A 209 -10.72 -9.95 -11.00
N ILE A 210 -10.69 -11.28 -10.98
CA ILE A 210 -11.20 -12.08 -9.87
C ILE A 210 -10.07 -12.98 -9.35
N VAL A 211 -9.80 -12.88 -8.07
CA VAL A 211 -8.91 -13.79 -7.34
C VAL A 211 -9.75 -14.64 -6.41
N LEU A 212 -9.56 -15.95 -6.49
CA LEU A 212 -10.27 -16.91 -5.66
C LEU A 212 -9.31 -17.49 -4.62
N ALA A 213 -9.63 -17.29 -3.34
CA ALA A 213 -8.85 -17.71 -2.18
C ALA A 213 -9.73 -18.56 -1.25
N ASP A 214 -10.00 -19.80 -1.66
CA ASP A 214 -10.83 -20.80 -0.97
C ASP A 214 -12.20 -20.25 -0.51
N SER A 215 -12.27 -19.67 0.70
CA SER A 215 -13.48 -19.08 1.27
C SER A 215 -13.75 -17.66 0.78
N LYS A 216 -12.71 -16.91 0.43
CA LYS A 216 -12.78 -15.49 0.06
C LYS A 216 -12.57 -15.32 -1.44
N ILE A 217 -13.33 -14.42 -2.03
CA ILE A 217 -13.27 -14.04 -3.43
C ILE A 217 -13.01 -12.54 -3.46
N HIS A 218 -11.98 -12.14 -4.17
CA HIS A 218 -11.64 -10.74 -4.35
C HIS A 218 -11.96 -10.36 -5.79
N ILE A 219 -12.72 -9.28 -5.97
CA ILE A 219 -13.11 -8.76 -7.28
C ILE A 219 -12.56 -7.34 -7.39
N LEU A 220 -11.84 -7.07 -8.46
CA LEU A 220 -11.32 -5.76 -8.82
C LEU A 220 -12.00 -5.28 -10.10
N GLY A 221 -12.53 -4.07 -10.10
CA GLY A 221 -13.29 -3.54 -11.22
C GLY A 221 -13.99 -2.21 -10.94
N GLY A 222 -14.70 -1.68 -11.93
CA GLY A 222 -15.59 -0.55 -11.70
C GLY A 222 -16.79 -0.99 -10.86
N PHE A 223 -17.40 -0.07 -10.10
CA PHE A 223 -18.49 -0.38 -9.16
C PHE A 223 -19.64 -1.18 -9.81
N LYS A 224 -20.12 -0.74 -10.98
CA LYS A 224 -21.21 -1.42 -11.72
C LYS A 224 -20.78 -2.82 -12.18
N ASN A 225 -19.54 -2.97 -12.64
CA ASN A 225 -19.01 -4.23 -13.16
C ASN A 225 -18.82 -5.25 -12.03
N ILE A 226 -18.33 -4.79 -10.87
CA ILE A 226 -18.21 -5.62 -9.67
C ILE A 226 -19.57 -6.16 -9.26
N HIS A 227 -20.64 -5.36 -9.32
CA HIS A 227 -21.98 -5.82 -8.98
C HIS A 227 -22.45 -6.96 -9.90
N VAL A 228 -22.23 -6.83 -11.22
CA VAL A 228 -22.57 -7.88 -12.20
C VAL A 228 -21.75 -9.16 -12.00
N ALA A 229 -20.45 -9.01 -11.73
CA ALA A 229 -19.58 -10.14 -11.41
C ALA A 229 -20.03 -10.85 -10.13
N ARG A 230 -20.36 -10.08 -9.08
CA ARG A 230 -20.86 -10.60 -7.80
C ARG A 230 -22.17 -11.36 -7.99
N GLU A 231 -23.14 -10.81 -8.70
CA GLU A 231 -24.43 -11.48 -8.96
C GLU A 231 -24.23 -12.81 -9.71
N SER A 232 -23.28 -12.83 -10.66
CA SER A 232 -22.93 -14.02 -11.42
C SER A 232 -22.30 -15.10 -10.53
N VAL A 233 -21.38 -14.70 -9.65
CA VAL A 233 -20.74 -15.59 -8.67
C VAL A 233 -21.76 -16.13 -7.67
N VAL A 234 -22.62 -15.27 -7.11
CA VAL A 234 -23.72 -15.65 -6.20
C VAL A 234 -24.67 -16.62 -6.87
N SER A 235 -25.03 -16.38 -8.13
CA SER A 235 -25.88 -17.27 -8.91
C SER A 235 -25.29 -18.67 -9.10
N LEU A 236 -23.96 -18.78 -9.28
CA LEU A 236 -23.26 -20.05 -9.35
C LEU A 236 -23.23 -20.78 -8.00
N ILE A 237 -23.05 -20.04 -6.90
CA ILE A 237 -23.09 -20.58 -5.52
C ILE A 237 -24.48 -21.11 -5.16
N LEU A 238 -25.54 -20.38 -5.50
CA LEU A 238 -26.94 -20.79 -5.33
C LEU A 238 -27.32 -22.00 -6.19
N GLY A 239 -26.47 -22.34 -7.15
CA GLY A 239 -26.56 -23.56 -7.89
C GLY A 239 -27.28 -23.47 -9.23
N LYS A 240 -27.47 -22.26 -9.78
CA LYS A 240 -27.98 -22.07 -11.14
C LYS A 240 -27.05 -22.75 -12.16
N PRO A 241 -27.59 -23.37 -13.23
CA PRO A 241 -26.77 -24.03 -14.24
C PRO A 241 -25.87 -23.00 -14.96
N PRO A 242 -24.58 -23.33 -15.22
CA PRO A 242 -23.61 -22.38 -15.76
C PRO A 242 -24.02 -21.81 -17.13
N GLY A 243 -24.70 -22.61 -17.97
CA GLY A 243 -25.22 -22.14 -19.26
C GLY A 243 -26.18 -20.96 -19.13
N LYS A 244 -27.06 -20.96 -18.12
CA LYS A 244 -27.97 -19.84 -17.85
C LYS A 244 -27.24 -18.61 -17.34
N VAL A 245 -26.21 -18.80 -16.51
CA VAL A 245 -25.36 -17.71 -16.01
C VAL A 245 -24.63 -17.03 -17.18
N TYR A 246 -24.04 -17.80 -18.10
CA TYR A 246 -23.39 -17.23 -19.29
C TYR A 246 -24.34 -16.45 -20.19
N GLY A 247 -25.56 -16.94 -20.42
CA GLY A 247 -26.57 -16.23 -21.21
C GLY A 247 -26.94 -14.87 -20.59
N ASN A 248 -27.16 -14.84 -19.28
CA ASN A 248 -27.45 -13.61 -18.55
C ASN A 248 -26.24 -12.65 -18.59
N LEU A 249 -25.04 -13.16 -18.33
CA LEU A 249 -23.82 -12.35 -18.31
C LEU A 249 -23.55 -11.72 -19.68
N ARG A 250 -23.76 -12.46 -20.77
CA ARG A 250 -23.63 -11.93 -22.14
C ARG A 250 -24.64 -10.82 -22.44
N THR A 251 -25.88 -10.98 -22.00
CA THR A 251 -26.95 -9.99 -22.20
C THR A 251 -26.66 -8.70 -21.42
N VAL A 252 -26.24 -8.84 -20.15
CA VAL A 252 -25.88 -7.70 -19.30
C VAL A 252 -24.63 -6.99 -19.82
N ALA A 253 -23.60 -7.75 -20.23
CA ALA A 253 -22.39 -7.19 -20.81
C ALA A 253 -22.65 -6.43 -22.12
N ALA A 254 -23.55 -6.93 -22.97
CA ALA A 254 -23.97 -6.23 -24.18
C ALA A 254 -24.62 -4.88 -23.85
N ARG A 255 -25.59 -4.87 -22.92
CA ARG A 255 -26.26 -3.65 -22.46
C ARG A 255 -25.31 -2.66 -21.80
N MET A 256 -24.34 -3.12 -21.02
CA MET A 256 -23.34 -2.25 -20.39
C MET A 256 -22.38 -1.60 -21.39
N LYS A 257 -22.21 -2.21 -22.58
CA LYS A 257 -21.38 -1.65 -23.65
C LYS A 257 -22.16 -0.64 -24.50
N GLU A 258 -23.49 -0.76 -24.56
CA GLU A 258 -24.35 0.22 -25.22
C GLU A 258 -24.33 1.53 -24.42
N ARG A 259 -23.84 2.58 -25.07
CA ARG A 259 -23.83 3.93 -24.54
C ARG A 259 -25.08 4.62 -25.08
N PHE A 260 -26.04 4.91 -24.18
CA PHE A 260 -27.16 5.80 -24.48
C PHE A 260 -26.68 7.24 -24.50
#